data_AF-A0A1G7MEA6-F1
#
_entry.id   AF-A0A1G7MEA6-F1
#
_cell.length_a   1.000
_cell.length_b   1.000
_cell.length_c   1.000
_cell.angle_alpha   90.00
_cell.angle_beta   90.00
_cell.angle_gamma   90.00
#
_symmetry.space_group_name_H-M   'P 1'
#
loop_
_entity.id
_entity.type
_entity.pdbx_description
1 polymer ?
#
loop_
_entity_poly.entity_id
_entity_poly.type
_entity_poly.pdbx_seq_one_letter_code
_entity_poly.pdbx_strand_id
1 'polypeptide(L)'
;MTASREITAEGGSAVPLRVDHVADDPAEPACMLHCTDIEGTELRVAVQEPSTTESSLEPGEWYRFSRVVQSGSLGAHLLFQSESDGIERIQAPEPQTHPPLAEHDTPWLVQLGASDERIAVTVQPRSTDETGNVRVEDPETYEIAAVCFAYCDRSSDATVYHREERDTRDEQLLLEHVVEDLSEAEGATLVTRGYDRFPLEMLYQRLAQASGGGVVGTGAERVLNGCFHATPESVPVRSEADTVVEAARQLGIEVDPILLSDYDIGIDRTDWRGEMDTMPLSSVSDPRMADGDYATLVEWYLGPEDGSVDSAQLAHCLKAYASADLGLLRELVAHGTMDRLGCLRLSESRLGG
;
A
#
# COMPACT_ATOMS: atom_id res chain seq x y z
N MET A 1 29.96 20.92 -5.20
CA MET A 1 30.72 20.41 -4.03
C MET A 1 29.91 20.73 -2.80
N THR A 2 29.28 19.71 -2.21
CA THR A 2 28.63 19.82 -0.90
C THR A 2 28.54 18.42 -0.29
N ALA A 3 29.30 18.27 0.79
CA ALA A 3 29.29 17.28 1.87
C ALA A 3 28.90 15.83 1.57
N SER A 4 29.91 14.97 1.40
CA SER A 4 29.87 13.60 1.90
C SER A 4 29.60 13.66 3.41
N ARG A 5 28.48 13.11 3.87
CA ARG A 5 28.21 12.96 5.30
C ARG A 5 28.71 11.57 5.69
N GLU A 6 29.86 11.54 6.34
CA GLU A 6 30.31 10.34 7.02
C GLU A 6 29.27 10.02 8.11
N ILE A 7 28.66 8.84 8.02
CA ILE A 7 27.77 8.32 9.04
C ILE A 7 28.68 8.02 10.24
N THR A 8 28.74 8.94 11.21
CA THR A 8 29.39 8.67 12.49
C THR A 8 28.48 7.75 13.30
N ALA A 9 28.43 6.48 12.91
CA ALA A 9 28.41 5.41 13.89
C ALA A 9 29.87 4.99 14.04
N GLU A 10 30.52 5.37 15.13
CA GLU A 10 31.74 4.68 15.55
C GLU A 10 31.39 3.19 15.74
N GLY A 11 31.59 2.40 14.67
CA GLY A 11 31.25 0.98 14.60
C GLY A 11 30.19 0.70 13.53
N GLY A 12 30.61 0.43 12.31
CA GLY A 12 29.74 0.09 11.18
C GLY A 12 28.74 -1.00 11.55
N SER A 13 27.45 -0.69 11.47
CA SER A 13 26.38 -1.65 11.69
C SER A 13 26.36 -2.68 10.57
N ALA A 14 26.10 -3.93 10.92
CA ALA A 14 26.06 -5.04 9.99
C ALA A 14 24.61 -5.27 9.54
N VAL A 15 24.34 -5.13 8.24
CA VAL A 15 22.98 -5.11 7.69
C VAL A 15 22.63 -6.49 7.12
N PRO A 16 21.60 -7.16 7.64
CA PRO A 16 21.11 -8.39 7.05
C PRO A 16 20.24 -8.08 5.81
N LEU A 17 20.66 -8.59 4.66
CA LEU A 17 20.00 -8.42 3.36
C LEU A 17 19.87 -9.76 2.67
N ARG A 18 18.70 -10.07 2.11
CA ARG A 18 18.54 -11.14 1.13
C ARG A 18 19.08 -10.66 -0.21
N VAL A 19 19.91 -11.42 -0.89
CA VAL A 19 20.35 -11.09 -2.25
C VAL A 19 19.33 -11.66 -3.23
N ASP A 20 18.61 -10.80 -3.96
CA ASP A 20 17.57 -11.24 -4.91
C ASP A 20 18.16 -11.51 -6.29
N HIS A 21 19.05 -10.65 -6.76
CA HIS A 21 19.83 -10.89 -7.97
C HIS A 21 21.11 -10.05 -8.01
N VAL A 22 22.06 -10.51 -8.80
CA VAL A 22 23.34 -9.82 -9.04
C VAL A 22 23.35 -9.33 -10.48
N ALA A 23 23.43 -8.02 -10.65
CA ALA A 23 23.54 -7.36 -11.95
C ALA A 23 25.01 -7.03 -12.21
N ASP A 24 25.63 -7.83 -13.09
CA ASP A 24 26.97 -7.57 -13.59
C ASP A 24 26.88 -6.75 -14.89
N ASP A 25 27.08 -5.43 -14.81
CA ASP A 25 27.31 -4.61 -15.99
C ASP A 25 28.81 -4.61 -16.33
N PRO A 26 29.25 -5.21 -17.45
CA PRO A 26 30.65 -5.21 -17.84
C PRO A 26 31.23 -3.81 -18.15
N ALA A 27 30.39 -2.76 -18.22
CA ALA A 27 30.81 -1.39 -18.44
C ALA A 27 31.05 -0.58 -17.15
N GLU A 28 30.59 -1.06 -15.99
CA GLU A 28 30.75 -0.35 -14.71
C GLU A 28 31.80 -1.01 -13.80
N PRO A 29 32.64 -0.22 -13.09
CA PRO A 29 33.66 -0.75 -12.17
C PRO A 29 33.07 -1.29 -10.85
N ALA A 30 31.75 -1.28 -10.69
CA ALA A 30 31.04 -1.75 -9.50
C ALA A 30 30.06 -2.87 -9.86
N CYS A 31 29.99 -3.91 -9.02
CA CYS A 31 28.96 -4.94 -9.13
C CYS A 31 27.72 -4.46 -8.38
N MET A 32 26.54 -4.57 -9.00
CA MET A 32 25.28 -4.13 -8.39
C MET A 32 24.51 -5.33 -7.85
N LEU A 33 24.39 -5.40 -6.53
CA LEU A 33 23.51 -6.36 -5.87
C LEU A 33 22.13 -5.75 -5.70
N HIS A 34 21.11 -6.48 -6.09
CA HIS A 34 19.73 -6.18 -5.74
C HIS A 34 19.35 -7.06 -4.56
N CYS A 35 18.89 -6.41 -3.51
CA CYS A 35 18.70 -7.00 -2.21
C CYS A 35 17.35 -6.63 -1.61
N THR A 36 16.86 -7.44 -0.67
CA THR A 36 15.67 -7.16 0.12
C THR A 36 16.06 -7.18 1.60
N ASP A 37 15.69 -6.16 2.38
CA ASP A 37 15.91 -6.19 3.83
C ASP A 37 14.86 -7.04 4.58
N ILE A 38 15.02 -7.14 5.90
CA ILE A 38 14.11 -7.90 6.79
C ILE A 38 12.66 -7.39 6.78
N GLU A 39 12.44 -6.17 6.32
CA GLU A 39 11.14 -5.53 6.23
C GLU A 39 10.53 -5.64 4.82
N GLY A 40 11.21 -6.31 3.88
CA GLY A 40 10.77 -6.43 2.50
C GLY A 40 11.18 -5.24 1.62
N THR A 41 12.06 -4.34 2.10
CA THR A 41 12.53 -3.19 1.32
C THR A 41 13.53 -3.64 0.26
N GLU A 42 13.25 -3.36 -1.02
CA GLU A 42 14.24 -3.50 -2.08
C GLU A 42 15.36 -2.45 -1.90
N LEU A 43 16.61 -2.90 -2.06
CA LEU A 43 17.83 -2.14 -1.85
C LEU A 43 18.84 -2.49 -2.94
N ARG A 44 19.68 -1.52 -3.34
CA ARG A 44 20.78 -1.75 -4.28
C ARG A 44 22.09 -1.54 -3.56
N VAL A 45 22.92 -2.56 -3.52
CA VAL A 45 24.27 -2.47 -2.96
C VAL A 45 25.26 -2.44 -4.10
N ALA A 46 25.88 -1.27 -4.31
CA ALA A 46 27.01 -1.12 -5.20
C ALA A 46 28.28 -1.58 -4.48
N VAL A 47 28.84 -2.69 -4.95
CA VAL A 47 30.10 -3.23 -4.47
C VAL A 47 31.23 -2.53 -5.21
N GLN A 48 32.00 -1.73 -4.49
CA GLN A 48 33.22 -1.10 -5.01
C GLN A 48 34.36 -2.11 -4.96
N GLU A 49 35.07 -2.25 -6.09
CA GLU A 49 36.21 -3.17 -6.26
C GLU A 49 35.84 -4.65 -6.03
N PRO A 50 34.86 -5.21 -6.78
CA PRO A 50 34.34 -6.55 -6.53
C PRO A 50 35.44 -7.62 -6.53
N SER A 51 35.52 -8.39 -5.44
CA SER A 51 36.39 -9.55 -5.31
C SER A 51 35.71 -10.81 -5.86
N THR A 52 36.38 -11.96 -5.76
CA THR A 52 35.77 -13.26 -6.12
C THR A 52 34.64 -13.70 -5.18
N THR A 53 34.51 -13.05 -4.01
CA THR A 53 33.55 -13.40 -2.97
C THR A 53 32.13 -12.95 -3.34
N GLU A 54 31.98 -11.82 -4.03
CA GLU A 54 30.68 -11.29 -4.44
C GLU A 54 30.08 -12.02 -5.65
N SER A 55 30.92 -12.58 -6.52
CA SER A 55 30.50 -13.50 -7.58
C SER A 55 30.01 -14.87 -7.07
N SER A 56 30.11 -15.13 -5.75
CA SER A 56 29.67 -16.36 -5.10
C SER A 56 28.40 -16.20 -4.25
N LEU A 57 27.78 -15.02 -4.28
CA LEU A 57 26.49 -14.78 -3.61
C LEU A 57 25.38 -15.57 -4.31
N GLU A 58 24.66 -16.37 -3.55
CA GLU A 58 23.54 -17.18 -4.01
C GLU A 58 22.26 -16.33 -3.95
N PRO A 59 21.54 -16.14 -5.08
CA PRO A 59 20.23 -15.52 -5.07
C PRO A 59 19.26 -16.25 -4.14
N GLY A 60 18.44 -15.51 -3.40
CA GLY A 60 17.49 -16.02 -2.41
C GLY A 60 18.07 -16.23 -1.00
N GLU A 61 19.39 -16.10 -0.82
CA GLU A 61 20.05 -16.28 0.47
C GLU A 61 20.26 -14.97 1.23
N TRP A 62 20.32 -15.08 2.56
CA TRP A 62 20.54 -13.96 3.47
C TRP A 62 22.02 -13.78 3.78
N TYR A 63 22.46 -12.52 3.70
CA TYR A 63 23.83 -12.11 3.95
C TYR A 63 23.86 -10.91 4.88
N ARG A 64 24.81 -10.90 5.80
CA ARG A 64 25.14 -9.76 6.65
C ARG A 64 26.29 -9.00 6.00
N PHE A 65 26.00 -7.79 5.53
CA PHE A 65 26.98 -6.87 4.96
C PHE A 65 27.49 -5.93 6.06
N SER A 66 28.79 -5.96 6.32
CA SER A 66 29.46 -5.11 7.30
C SER A 66 29.95 -3.82 6.64
N ARG A 67 29.89 -2.69 7.36
CA ARG A 67 30.47 -1.39 6.90
C ARG A 67 29.85 -0.83 5.62
N VAL A 68 28.57 -1.11 5.39
CA VAL A 68 27.81 -0.50 4.30
C VAL A 68 27.63 0.99 4.57
N VAL A 69 27.88 1.84 3.57
CA VAL A 69 27.70 3.31 3.68
C VAL A 69 26.71 3.79 2.62
N GLN A 70 26.01 4.89 2.88
CA GLN A 70 25.08 5.47 1.89
C GLN A 70 25.86 6.17 0.77
N SER A 71 25.47 5.93 -0.49
CA SER A 71 25.96 6.71 -1.63
C SER A 71 25.35 8.13 -1.60
N GLY A 72 26.16 9.14 -1.91
CA GLY A 72 25.70 10.52 -2.10
C GLY A 72 25.06 10.79 -3.47
N SER A 73 24.88 9.78 -4.31
CA SER A 73 24.23 9.90 -5.62
C SER A 73 22.71 9.80 -5.53
N LEU A 74 21.99 10.48 -6.43
CA LEU A 74 20.56 10.31 -6.64
C LEU A 74 20.31 8.86 -7.12
N GLY A 75 19.60 8.09 -6.31
CA GLY A 75 19.48 6.64 -6.40
C GLY A 75 20.01 6.04 -5.10
N ALA A 76 19.11 5.47 -4.30
CA ALA A 76 19.40 4.91 -2.98
C ALA A 76 20.30 3.67 -3.08
N HIS A 77 21.58 3.92 -3.37
CA HIS A 77 22.62 2.92 -3.46
C HIS A 77 23.36 2.88 -2.13
N LEU A 78 23.46 1.68 -1.58
CA LEU A 78 24.37 1.35 -0.51
C LEU A 78 25.74 1.04 -1.13
N LEU A 79 26.80 1.70 -0.69
CA LEU A 79 28.16 1.39 -1.10
C LEU A 79 28.73 0.36 -0.12
N PHE A 80 29.22 -0.74 -0.65
CA PHE A 80 29.98 -1.74 0.09
C PHE A 80 31.41 -1.76 -0.46
N GLN A 81 32.39 -1.48 0.39
CA GLN A 81 33.80 -1.61 0.03
C GLN A 81 34.21 -3.08 0.19
N SER A 82 34.57 -3.73 -0.91
CA SER A 82 34.98 -5.13 -0.92
C SER A 82 36.29 -5.32 -0.16
N GLU A 83 36.20 -5.63 1.14
CA GLU A 83 37.26 -6.29 1.90
C GLU A 83 36.82 -7.73 2.18
N SER A 84 37.75 -8.68 2.11
CA SER A 84 37.49 -10.13 2.13
C SER A 84 36.70 -10.67 3.34
N ASP A 85 36.50 -9.88 4.40
CA ASP A 85 35.81 -10.27 5.64
C ASP A 85 34.49 -9.50 5.88
N GLY A 86 33.95 -8.79 4.87
CA GLY A 86 32.79 -7.91 5.04
C GLY A 86 31.40 -8.54 4.83
N ILE A 87 31.30 -9.77 4.28
CA ILE A 87 30.02 -10.42 3.97
C ILE A 87 29.94 -11.79 4.64
N GLU A 88 28.92 -12.03 5.46
CA GLU A 88 28.67 -13.30 6.15
C GLU A 88 27.31 -13.87 5.74
N ARG A 89 27.23 -15.13 5.27
CA ARG A 89 25.93 -15.79 5.07
C ARG A 89 25.27 -16.06 6.42
N ILE A 90 24.03 -15.62 6.57
CA ILE A 90 23.23 -15.78 7.78
C ILE A 90 21.96 -16.57 7.46
N GLN A 91 21.27 -17.04 8.51
CA GLN A 91 19.88 -17.47 8.32
C GLN A 91 18.97 -16.25 8.19
N ALA A 92 17.80 -16.45 7.57
CA ALA A 92 16.74 -15.45 7.53
C ALA A 92 16.51 -14.90 8.94
N PRO A 93 16.76 -13.60 9.17
CA PRO A 93 16.52 -13.00 10.47
C PRO A 93 15.03 -13.12 10.81
N GLU A 94 14.73 -13.29 12.10
CA GLU A 94 13.36 -13.04 12.56
C GLU A 94 13.03 -11.57 12.28
N PRO A 95 11.84 -11.26 11.74
CA PRO A 95 11.40 -9.88 11.55
C PRO A 95 11.59 -9.13 12.87
N GLN A 96 12.40 -8.07 12.85
CA GLN A 96 12.58 -7.27 14.06
C GLN A 96 11.28 -6.53 14.32
N THR A 97 10.58 -6.95 15.36
CA THR A 97 9.41 -6.22 15.87
C THR A 97 9.81 -4.85 16.40
N HIS A 98 11.06 -4.62 16.79
CA HIS A 98 11.49 -3.31 17.26
C HIS A 98 12.93 -3.03 16.82
N PRO A 99 13.19 -2.09 15.88
CA PRO A 99 14.53 -1.55 15.77
C PRO A 99 14.86 -0.83 17.09
N PRO A 100 16.10 -0.94 17.60
CA PRO A 100 16.48 -0.22 18.81
C PRO A 100 16.29 1.28 18.60
N LEU A 101 15.59 1.93 19.54
CA LEU A 101 15.27 3.36 19.61
C LEU A 101 16.50 4.30 19.68
N ALA A 102 17.70 3.82 19.38
CA ALA A 102 18.91 4.61 19.47
C ALA A 102 19.15 5.42 18.18
N GLU A 103 18.84 6.72 18.31
CA GLU A 103 19.53 7.86 17.70
C GLU A 103 19.57 7.93 16.16
N HIS A 104 18.58 8.60 15.57
CA HIS A 104 18.73 9.92 14.93
C HIS A 104 17.56 10.22 13.97
N ASP A 105 17.27 11.52 13.84
CA ASP A 105 16.18 12.16 13.08
C ASP A 105 16.21 11.94 11.55
N THR A 106 16.71 10.81 11.06
CA THR A 106 16.76 10.52 9.62
C THR A 106 16.74 9.01 9.37
N PRO A 107 15.84 8.48 8.53
CA PRO A 107 15.89 7.07 8.13
C PRO A 107 17.26 6.75 7.51
N TRP A 108 17.93 5.73 8.05
CA TRP A 108 19.28 5.32 7.64
C TRP A 108 19.29 4.43 6.39
N LEU A 109 18.16 3.81 6.07
CA LEU A 109 17.90 3.10 4.82
C LEU A 109 16.85 3.89 4.03
N VAL A 110 17.29 4.62 3.00
CA VAL A 110 16.36 5.16 2.01
C VAL A 110 15.97 4.01 1.09
N GLN A 111 14.68 3.74 1.05
CA GLN A 111 14.08 2.60 0.38
C GLN A 111 14.11 2.80 -1.13
N LEU A 112 14.47 1.78 -1.92
CA LEU A 112 14.24 1.85 -3.35
C LEU A 112 12.75 1.64 -3.61
N GLY A 113 12.16 2.55 -4.39
CA GLY A 113 10.76 2.50 -4.78
C GLY A 113 9.83 3.46 -4.04
N ALA A 114 10.33 4.19 -3.05
CA ALA A 114 9.66 5.41 -2.64
C ALA A 114 9.83 6.44 -3.77
N SER A 115 8.81 6.60 -4.61
CA SER A 115 8.73 7.80 -5.44
C SER A 115 8.55 9.01 -4.52
N ASP A 116 9.02 10.18 -4.95
CA ASP A 116 8.63 11.45 -4.34
C ASP A 116 7.10 11.64 -4.40
N GLU A 117 6.43 10.91 -5.29
CA GLU A 117 4.98 10.91 -5.45
C GLU A 117 4.35 9.72 -4.73
N ARG A 118 3.71 10.01 -3.60
CA ARG A 118 2.95 9.03 -2.80
C ARG A 118 1.46 9.28 -2.96
N ILE A 119 0.73 8.21 -3.21
CA ILE A 119 -0.71 8.27 -3.46
C ILE A 119 -1.39 7.34 -2.47
N ALA A 120 -2.18 7.91 -1.56
CA ALA A 120 -3.10 7.13 -0.73
C ALA A 120 -4.21 6.57 -1.62
N VAL A 121 -4.48 5.27 -1.51
CA VAL A 121 -5.46 4.56 -2.31
C VAL A 121 -6.43 3.79 -1.41
N THR A 122 -7.70 3.86 -1.75
CA THR A 122 -8.75 2.99 -1.20
C THR A 122 -9.50 2.32 -2.35
N VAL A 123 -9.90 1.08 -2.16
CA VAL A 123 -10.68 0.31 -3.14
C VAL A 123 -11.83 -0.34 -2.39
N GLN A 124 -13.06 -0.03 -2.79
CA GLN A 124 -14.26 -0.56 -2.17
C GLN A 124 -14.93 -1.57 -3.09
N PRO A 125 -14.94 -2.87 -2.72
CA PRO A 125 -15.62 -3.88 -3.50
C PRO A 125 -17.13 -3.85 -3.26
N ARG A 126 -17.85 -4.44 -4.20
CA ARG A 126 -19.28 -4.76 -4.13
C ARG A 126 -19.45 -6.23 -4.46
N SER A 127 -20.11 -6.99 -3.59
CA SER A 127 -20.38 -8.40 -3.88
C SER A 127 -21.44 -8.51 -4.98
N THR A 128 -21.18 -9.35 -5.97
CA THR A 128 -22.16 -9.75 -7.01
C THR A 128 -22.92 -11.01 -6.61
N ASP A 129 -22.46 -11.71 -5.58
CA ASP A 129 -23.03 -12.95 -5.09
C ASP A 129 -24.03 -12.71 -3.96
N GLU A 130 -25.14 -13.46 -3.98
CA GLU A 130 -26.15 -13.44 -2.91
C GLU A 130 -25.60 -13.81 -1.52
N THR A 131 -24.41 -14.41 -1.47
CA THR A 131 -23.75 -14.79 -0.20
C THR A 131 -22.96 -13.65 0.45
N GLY A 132 -22.74 -12.54 -0.25
CA GLY A 132 -22.00 -11.37 0.26
C GLY A 132 -20.50 -11.58 0.49
N ASN A 133 -19.94 -12.72 0.07
CA ASN A 133 -18.53 -13.04 0.28
C ASN A 133 -17.69 -12.57 -0.91
N VAL A 134 -16.82 -11.58 -0.69
CA VAL A 134 -15.82 -11.14 -1.66
C VAL A 134 -14.57 -12.01 -1.54
N ARG A 135 -14.10 -12.56 -2.67
CA ARG A 135 -12.86 -13.34 -2.72
C ARG A 135 -11.98 -12.82 -3.85
N VAL A 136 -10.79 -12.29 -3.53
CA VAL A 136 -9.85 -11.75 -4.53
C VAL A 136 -9.53 -12.76 -5.63
N GLU A 137 -9.42 -14.04 -5.29
CA GLU A 137 -9.06 -15.10 -6.22
C GLU A 137 -10.17 -15.44 -7.22
N ASP A 138 -11.41 -15.00 -6.95
CA ASP A 138 -12.58 -15.22 -7.78
C ASP A 138 -13.22 -13.87 -8.16
N PRO A 139 -12.70 -13.20 -9.20
CA PRO A 139 -13.16 -11.86 -9.59
C PRO A 139 -14.59 -11.83 -10.13
N GLU A 140 -15.26 -12.97 -10.32
CA GLU A 140 -16.68 -13.01 -10.65
C GLU A 140 -17.59 -12.73 -9.44
N THR A 141 -17.06 -12.90 -8.21
CA THR A 141 -17.80 -12.71 -6.94
C THR A 141 -17.92 -11.25 -6.50
N TYR A 142 -17.27 -10.34 -7.22
CA TYR A 142 -17.30 -8.91 -6.90
C TYR A 142 -17.09 -8.00 -8.11
N GLU A 143 -17.56 -6.76 -7.97
CA GLU A 143 -17.29 -5.61 -8.82
C GLU A 143 -16.65 -4.50 -7.97
N ILE A 144 -15.99 -3.52 -8.61
CA ILE A 144 -15.49 -2.33 -7.90
C ILE A 144 -16.59 -1.27 -7.83
N ALA A 145 -16.97 -0.86 -6.61
CA ALA A 145 -17.94 0.21 -6.39
C ALA A 145 -17.29 1.59 -6.30
N ALA A 146 -16.10 1.67 -5.70
CA ALA A 146 -15.35 2.91 -5.66
C ALA A 146 -13.84 2.68 -5.61
N VAL A 147 -13.10 3.62 -6.17
CA VAL A 147 -11.65 3.77 -6.00
C VAL A 147 -11.38 5.23 -5.71
N CYS A 148 -10.61 5.49 -4.66
CA CYS A 148 -10.24 6.86 -4.31
C CYS A 148 -8.72 7.02 -4.26
N PHE A 149 -8.26 8.17 -4.74
CA PHE A 149 -6.86 8.57 -4.74
C PHE A 149 -6.68 9.87 -3.97
N ALA A 150 -5.61 9.97 -3.19
CA ALA A 150 -5.17 11.26 -2.68
C ALA A 150 -3.65 11.35 -2.70
N TYR A 151 -3.14 12.35 -3.41
CA TYR A 151 -1.72 12.67 -3.42
C TYR A 151 -1.32 13.19 -2.03
N CYS A 152 -0.40 12.49 -1.38
CA CYS A 152 0.00 12.80 -0.01
C CYS A 152 0.84 14.08 0.05
N ASP A 153 1.68 14.31 -0.96
CA ASP A 153 2.64 15.42 -1.01
C ASP A 153 2.07 16.69 -1.67
N ARG A 154 0.82 16.62 -2.17
CA ARG A 154 0.12 17.75 -2.80
C ARG A 154 -1.06 18.16 -1.93
N SER A 155 -1.37 19.47 -1.93
CA SER A 155 -2.56 19.99 -1.26
C SER A 155 -3.85 19.76 -2.07
N SER A 156 -3.87 18.81 -3.01
CA SER A 156 -5.03 18.53 -3.83
C SER A 156 -6.10 17.78 -3.04
N ASP A 157 -7.35 17.96 -3.42
CA ASP A 157 -8.46 17.17 -2.92
C ASP A 157 -8.31 15.70 -3.35
N ALA A 158 -9.00 14.81 -2.64
CA ALA A 158 -9.07 13.40 -3.03
C ALA A 158 -9.92 13.24 -4.29
N THR A 159 -9.42 12.49 -5.26
CA THR A 159 -10.21 12.03 -6.41
C THR A 159 -10.99 10.81 -5.98
N VAL A 160 -12.31 10.82 -6.17
CA VAL A 160 -13.20 9.70 -5.82
C VAL A 160 -13.93 9.25 -7.08
N TYR A 161 -13.54 8.08 -7.59
CA TYR A 161 -14.29 7.39 -8.62
C TYR A 161 -15.31 6.49 -7.95
N HIS A 162 -16.58 6.80 -8.13
CA HIS A 162 -17.68 6.05 -7.53
C HIS A 162 -18.65 5.67 -8.63
N ARG A 163 -19.11 4.43 -8.59
CA ARG A 163 -20.10 3.90 -9.53
C ARG A 163 -21.46 4.56 -9.33
N GLU A 164 -22.18 4.87 -10.39
CA GLU A 164 -23.49 5.54 -10.37
C GLU A 164 -24.64 4.66 -10.89
N GLU A 165 -24.36 3.58 -11.62
CA GLU A 165 -25.38 2.69 -12.21
C GLU A 165 -25.07 1.19 -12.05
N ARG A 166 -26.11 0.33 -12.10
CA ARG A 166 -25.99 -1.13 -12.03
C ARG A 166 -25.39 -1.79 -13.27
N ASP A 167 -25.24 -1.06 -14.38
CA ASP A 167 -24.68 -1.59 -15.61
C ASP A 167 -23.18 -1.87 -15.42
N THR A 168 -22.69 -3.03 -15.86
CA THR A 168 -21.25 -3.37 -15.83
C THR A 168 -20.42 -2.36 -16.63
N ARG A 169 -21.02 -1.68 -17.61
CA ARG A 169 -20.38 -0.57 -18.34
C ARG A 169 -19.97 0.58 -17.42
N ASP A 170 -20.69 0.80 -16.32
CA ASP A 170 -20.38 1.86 -15.38
C ASP A 170 -19.12 1.55 -14.56
N GLU A 171 -18.95 0.29 -14.13
CA GLU A 171 -17.68 -0.16 -13.55
C GLU A 171 -16.53 -0.06 -14.57
N GLN A 172 -16.76 -0.41 -15.84
CA GLN A 172 -15.72 -0.30 -16.88
C GLN A 172 -15.24 1.15 -17.07
N LEU A 173 -16.15 2.12 -17.04
CA LEU A 173 -15.82 3.55 -17.11
C LEU A 173 -15.04 4.01 -15.87
N LEU A 174 -15.45 3.55 -14.67
CA LEU A 174 -14.70 3.77 -13.45
C LEU A 174 -13.26 3.25 -13.57
N LEU A 175 -13.10 2.01 -14.06
CA LEU A 175 -11.80 1.38 -14.23
C LEU A 175 -10.95 2.07 -15.31
N GLU A 176 -11.56 2.59 -16.37
CA GLU A 176 -10.87 3.37 -17.41
C GLU A 176 -10.22 4.62 -16.81
N HIS A 177 -10.97 5.40 -16.02
CA HIS A 177 -10.42 6.59 -15.38
C HIS A 177 -9.37 6.28 -14.32
N VAL A 178 -9.56 5.19 -13.56
CA VAL A 178 -8.56 4.70 -12.61
C VAL A 178 -7.24 4.38 -13.31
N VAL A 179 -7.29 3.75 -14.48
CA VAL A 179 -6.10 3.41 -15.27
C VAL A 179 -5.45 4.66 -15.85
N GLU A 180 -6.24 5.63 -16.32
CA GLU A 180 -5.74 6.92 -16.80
C GLU A 180 -4.91 7.61 -15.72
N ASP A 181 -5.48 7.80 -14.53
CA ASP A 181 -4.81 8.45 -13.38
C ASP A 181 -3.56 7.67 -12.93
N LEU A 182 -3.65 6.33 -12.81
CA LEU A 182 -2.50 5.52 -12.39
C LEU A 182 -1.39 5.48 -13.44
N SER A 183 -1.72 5.62 -14.73
CA SER A 183 -0.71 5.64 -15.81
C SER A 183 0.10 6.92 -15.79
N GLU A 184 -0.51 8.04 -15.39
CA GLU A 184 0.21 9.30 -15.14
C GLU A 184 1.13 9.21 -13.91
N ALA A 185 0.81 8.30 -12.98
CA ALA A 185 1.55 8.04 -11.75
C ALA A 185 2.52 6.84 -11.84
N GLU A 186 3.02 6.49 -13.03
CA GLU A 186 3.96 5.37 -13.18
C GLU A 186 5.17 5.50 -12.24
N GLY A 187 5.46 4.45 -11.47
CA GLY A 187 6.53 4.45 -10.47
C GLY A 187 6.15 5.06 -9.12
N ALA A 188 4.93 5.59 -8.94
CA ALA A 188 4.46 6.11 -7.67
C ALA A 188 4.37 5.02 -6.58
N THR A 189 4.42 5.46 -5.32
CA THR A 189 4.17 4.59 -4.16
C THR A 189 2.71 4.69 -3.79
N LEU A 190 1.97 3.59 -3.99
CA LEU A 190 0.58 3.45 -3.57
C LEU A 190 0.55 3.05 -2.10
N VAL A 191 -0.15 3.84 -1.29
CA VAL A 191 -0.30 3.61 0.14
C VAL A 191 -1.72 3.15 0.41
N THR A 192 -1.90 1.96 0.98
CA THR A 192 -3.22 1.45 1.37
C THR A 192 -3.27 1.16 2.87
N ARG A 193 -4.47 1.18 3.44
CA ARG A 193 -4.70 0.69 4.81
C ARG A 193 -4.93 -0.82 4.79
N GLY A 194 -4.50 -1.54 5.85
CA GLY A 194 -4.66 -2.98 5.98
C GLY A 194 -3.33 -3.75 5.95
N TYR A 195 -3.38 -5.01 6.41
CA TYR A 195 -2.22 -5.90 6.60
C TYR A 195 -1.63 -6.45 5.31
N ASP A 196 -2.30 -6.26 4.19
CA ASP A 196 -1.94 -6.82 2.90
C ASP A 196 -2.21 -5.85 1.76
N ARG A 197 -1.90 -6.31 0.55
CA ARG A 197 -2.16 -5.61 -0.71
C ARG A 197 -3.54 -5.94 -1.30
N PHE A 198 -4.45 -6.48 -0.50
CA PHE A 198 -5.76 -6.96 -0.95
C PHE A 198 -6.56 -5.91 -1.76
N PRO A 199 -6.59 -4.61 -1.38
CA PRO A 199 -7.23 -3.58 -2.19
C PRO A 199 -6.66 -3.48 -3.62
N LEU A 200 -5.34 -3.56 -3.75
CA LEU A 200 -4.65 -3.44 -5.04
C LEU A 200 -4.73 -4.75 -5.84
N GLU A 201 -4.77 -5.90 -5.19
CA GLU A 201 -5.01 -7.19 -5.85
C GLU A 201 -6.43 -7.27 -6.42
N MET A 202 -7.45 -6.82 -5.69
CA MET A 202 -8.82 -6.72 -6.19
C MET A 202 -8.87 -5.86 -7.46
N LEU A 203 -8.27 -4.66 -7.40
CA LEU A 203 -8.21 -3.75 -8.53
C LEU A 203 -7.48 -4.40 -9.71
N TYR A 204 -6.34 -5.05 -9.47
CA TYR A 204 -5.58 -5.75 -10.49
C TYR A 204 -6.42 -6.81 -11.21
N GLN A 205 -7.13 -7.67 -10.47
CA GLN A 205 -7.91 -8.75 -11.08
C GLN A 205 -9.08 -8.21 -11.91
N ARG A 206 -9.77 -7.18 -11.40
CA ARG A 206 -10.88 -6.54 -12.13
C ARG A 206 -10.39 -5.82 -13.38
N LEU A 207 -9.24 -5.13 -13.32
CA LEU A 207 -8.59 -4.57 -14.50
C LEU A 207 -8.25 -5.66 -15.52
N ALA A 208 -7.66 -6.77 -15.08
CA ALA A 208 -7.32 -7.90 -15.96
C ALA A 208 -8.56 -8.54 -16.62
N GLN A 209 -9.70 -8.56 -15.93
CA GLN A 209 -10.96 -9.06 -16.48
C GLN A 209 -11.62 -8.06 -17.45
N ALA A 210 -11.52 -6.76 -17.15
CA ALA A 210 -12.01 -5.69 -18.02
C ALA A 210 -11.15 -5.53 -19.30
N SER A 211 -9.87 -5.88 -19.23
CA SER A 211 -8.90 -5.99 -20.34
C SER A 211 -9.37 -7.00 -21.40
N GLY A 212 -10.30 -6.58 -22.25
CA GLY A 212 -10.90 -7.44 -23.29
C GLY A 212 -12.23 -6.93 -23.84
N GLY A 213 -12.88 -6.00 -23.12
CA GLY A 213 -14.15 -5.38 -23.51
C GLY A 213 -14.04 -4.16 -24.44
N GLY A 214 -12.83 -3.67 -24.73
CA GLY A 214 -12.57 -2.54 -25.64
C GLY A 214 -12.72 -1.14 -25.05
N VAL A 215 -13.15 -1.02 -23.78
CA VAL A 215 -13.18 0.24 -23.01
C VAL A 215 -11.87 0.40 -22.22
N VAL A 216 -11.52 -0.61 -21.41
CA VAL A 216 -10.21 -0.69 -20.76
C VAL A 216 -9.17 -1.25 -21.73
N GLY A 217 -8.06 -0.55 -21.88
CA GLY A 217 -6.95 -0.94 -22.77
C GLY A 217 -6.36 -2.30 -22.39
N THR A 218 -5.93 -3.09 -23.39
CA THR A 218 -5.30 -4.39 -23.12
C THR A 218 -4.03 -4.22 -22.30
N GLY A 219 -3.94 -4.93 -21.17
CA GLY A 219 -2.79 -4.86 -20.29
C GLY A 219 -2.87 -3.72 -19.27
N ALA A 220 -4.05 -3.13 -19.07
CA ALA A 220 -4.27 -2.06 -18.08
C ALA A 220 -3.83 -2.46 -16.67
N GLU A 221 -3.97 -3.73 -16.29
CA GLU A 221 -3.51 -4.24 -15.00
C GLU A 221 -2.00 -4.06 -14.78
N ARG A 222 -1.22 -3.88 -15.86
CA ARG A 222 0.23 -3.68 -15.77
C ARG A 222 0.60 -2.31 -15.23
N VAL A 223 -0.32 -1.34 -15.23
CA VAL A 223 -0.07 -0.02 -14.61
C VAL A 223 0.28 -0.18 -13.13
N LEU A 224 -0.42 -1.08 -12.44
CA LEU A 224 -0.15 -1.40 -11.04
C LEU A 224 1.21 -2.08 -10.86
N ASN A 225 1.65 -2.92 -11.82
CA ASN A 225 2.99 -3.53 -11.76
C ASN A 225 4.13 -2.49 -11.89
N GLY A 226 3.83 -1.31 -12.43
CA GLY A 226 4.74 -0.17 -12.48
C GLY A 226 4.85 0.58 -11.15
N CYS A 227 3.95 0.34 -10.20
CA CYS A 227 3.87 1.04 -8.93
C CYS A 227 4.51 0.24 -7.78
N PHE A 228 4.88 0.97 -6.72
CA PHE A 228 5.27 0.40 -5.44
C PHE A 228 4.11 0.40 -4.47
N HIS A 229 4.19 -0.41 -3.41
CA HIS A 229 3.14 -0.52 -2.40
C HIS A 229 3.70 -0.44 -0.98
N ALA A 230 3.02 0.34 -0.13
CA ALA A 230 3.30 0.45 1.28
C ALA A 230 2.00 0.37 2.12
N THR A 231 2.10 -0.18 3.33
CA THR A 231 1.01 -0.22 4.31
C THR A 231 1.46 0.32 5.66
N PRO A 232 0.57 0.97 6.44
CA PRO A 232 0.93 1.55 7.75
C PRO A 232 0.94 0.51 8.89
N GLU A 233 0.79 -0.79 8.64
CA GLU A 233 0.52 -1.76 9.71
C GLU A 233 1.71 -2.08 10.62
N SER A 234 2.93 -1.72 10.25
CA SER A 234 4.09 -1.78 11.14
C SER A 234 4.31 -0.47 11.92
N VAL A 235 3.52 0.58 11.66
CA VAL A 235 3.53 1.83 12.44
C VAL A 235 3.16 1.62 13.91
N PRO A 236 2.13 0.85 14.28
CA PRO A 236 1.73 0.65 15.68
C PRO A 236 2.85 -0.01 16.48
N VAL A 237 3.47 -1.03 15.88
CA VAL A 237 4.58 -1.78 16.45
C VAL A 237 5.77 -0.86 16.82
N ARG A 238 6.03 0.17 16.00
CA ARG A 238 7.12 1.14 16.22
C ARG A 238 6.78 2.25 17.21
N SER A 239 5.50 2.53 17.40
CA SER A 239 4.97 3.54 18.32
C SER A 239 4.48 2.95 19.64
N GLU A 240 4.68 1.64 19.87
CA GLU A 240 4.13 0.91 21.02
C GLU A 240 2.61 1.07 21.15
N ALA A 241 1.91 1.23 20.03
CA ALA A 241 0.47 1.32 19.95
C ALA A 241 -0.15 -0.02 19.51
N ASP A 242 -1.39 -0.29 19.92
CA ASP A 242 -2.09 -1.53 19.55
C ASP A 242 -2.66 -1.48 18.13
N THR A 243 -2.90 -0.28 17.58
CA THR A 243 -3.52 -0.07 16.25
C THR A 243 -2.97 1.14 15.51
N VAL A 244 -3.12 1.19 14.18
CA VAL A 244 -2.71 2.34 13.34
C VAL A 244 -3.45 3.61 13.76
N VAL A 245 -4.72 3.48 14.15
CA VAL A 245 -5.54 4.61 14.64
C VAL A 245 -4.99 5.16 15.95
N GLU A 246 -4.58 4.30 16.87
CA GLU A 246 -3.98 4.72 18.12
C GLU A 246 -2.63 5.40 17.89
N ALA A 247 -1.77 4.82 17.05
CA ALA A 247 -0.51 5.42 16.65
C ALA A 247 -0.70 6.81 16.03
N ALA A 248 -1.68 6.97 15.13
CA ALA A 248 -2.02 8.25 14.53
C ALA A 248 -2.48 9.28 15.57
N ARG A 249 -3.34 8.87 16.52
CA ARG A 249 -3.77 9.76 17.62
C ARG A 249 -2.62 10.22 18.50
N GLN A 250 -1.63 9.37 18.76
CA GLN A 250 -0.42 9.76 19.50
C GLN A 250 0.39 10.83 18.75
N LEU A 251 0.30 10.89 17.42
CA LEU A 251 0.90 11.92 16.57
C LEU A 251 0.02 13.18 16.44
N GLY A 252 -1.18 13.20 17.04
CA GLY A 252 -2.13 14.30 16.94
C GLY A 252 -2.95 14.32 15.65
N ILE A 253 -2.98 13.21 14.91
CA ILE A 253 -3.77 13.03 13.68
C ILE A 253 -5.22 12.72 14.09
N GLU A 254 -6.18 13.48 13.56
CA GLU A 254 -7.59 13.23 13.79
C GLU A 254 -8.05 12.03 12.96
N VAL A 255 -8.60 11.03 13.64
CA VAL A 255 -9.20 9.85 13.00
C VAL A 255 -10.60 9.66 13.53
N ASP A 256 -11.56 10.17 12.76
CA ASP A 256 -12.98 10.06 13.06
C ASP A 256 -13.62 9.01 12.17
N PRO A 257 -14.30 8.00 12.76
CA PRO A 257 -15.03 7.02 11.99
C PRO A 257 -16.25 7.69 11.35
N ILE A 258 -16.59 7.27 10.12
CA ILE A 258 -17.81 7.72 9.46
C ILE A 258 -19.02 7.11 10.19
N LEU A 259 -19.90 7.98 10.68
CA LEU A 259 -21.15 7.58 11.33
C LEU A 259 -22.29 7.77 10.34
N LEU A 260 -23.09 6.73 10.12
CA LEU A 260 -24.23 6.84 9.21
C LEU A 260 -25.27 7.87 9.70
N SER A 261 -25.34 8.07 11.02
CA SER A 261 -26.21 9.07 11.66
C SER A 261 -25.90 10.51 11.26
N ASP A 262 -24.72 10.77 10.67
CA ASP A 262 -24.35 12.10 10.21
C ASP A 262 -25.02 12.46 8.88
N TYR A 263 -25.67 11.48 8.23
CA TYR A 263 -26.31 11.61 6.91
C TYR A 263 -27.81 11.31 7.00
N ASP A 264 -28.63 12.22 6.48
CA ASP A 264 -30.09 12.02 6.39
C ASP A 264 -30.44 11.26 5.11
N ILE A 265 -30.15 9.96 5.08
CA ILE A 265 -30.34 9.11 3.90
C ILE A 265 -31.79 8.64 3.70
N GLY A 266 -32.70 8.99 4.61
CA GLY A 266 -34.11 8.57 4.56
C GLY A 266 -34.36 7.09 4.90
N ILE A 267 -33.37 6.40 5.48
CA ILE A 267 -33.44 4.98 5.82
C ILE A 267 -33.24 4.79 7.33
N ASP A 268 -34.11 4.03 7.99
CA ASP A 268 -33.92 3.66 9.39
C ASP A 268 -32.79 2.62 9.55
N ARG A 269 -32.04 2.75 10.63
CA ARG A 269 -30.86 1.93 10.91
C ARG A 269 -31.16 0.44 11.01
N THR A 270 -32.35 0.10 11.45
CA THR A 270 -32.85 -1.27 11.55
C THR A 270 -33.15 -1.89 10.19
N ASP A 271 -33.43 -1.07 9.17
CA ASP A 271 -33.94 -1.54 7.88
C ASP A 271 -32.83 -2.05 6.97
N TRP A 272 -31.60 -1.53 7.11
CA TRP A 272 -30.45 -1.91 6.27
C TRP A 272 -29.43 -2.83 6.96
N ARG A 273 -29.37 -2.87 8.31
CA ARG A 273 -28.61 -3.93 9.02
C ARG A 273 -29.39 -5.24 9.17
N GLY A 274 -30.71 -5.22 8.92
CA GLY A 274 -31.62 -6.36 9.03
C GLY A 274 -31.70 -6.98 10.43
N GLU A 275 -32.64 -7.90 10.63
CA GLU A 275 -32.59 -8.87 11.73
C GLU A 275 -31.47 -9.89 11.42
N MET A 276 -30.20 -9.49 11.58
CA MET A 276 -29.10 -10.45 11.68
C MET A 276 -29.22 -11.18 13.02
N ASP A 277 -30.08 -12.20 13.05
CA ASP A 277 -30.46 -13.05 14.20
C ASP A 277 -29.29 -13.88 14.80
N THR A 278 -28.05 -13.60 14.38
CA THR A 278 -26.82 -14.29 14.79
C THR A 278 -25.69 -13.36 15.24
N MET A 279 -25.85 -12.03 15.14
CA MET A 279 -24.86 -11.05 15.62
C MET A 279 -25.17 -10.64 17.07
N PRO A 280 -24.16 -10.53 17.97
CA PRO A 280 -24.39 -10.08 19.33
C PRO A 280 -24.99 -8.66 19.33
N LEU A 281 -26.10 -8.46 20.05
CA LEU A 281 -26.90 -7.22 20.12
C LEU A 281 -26.11 -5.91 20.32
N SER A 282 -24.87 -5.98 20.84
CA SER A 282 -23.94 -4.87 20.94
C SER A 282 -23.50 -4.27 19.59
N SER A 283 -23.48 -5.05 18.50
CA SER A 283 -23.11 -4.58 17.15
C SER A 283 -24.23 -3.81 16.45
N VAL A 284 -25.49 -4.05 16.83
CA VAL A 284 -26.67 -3.33 16.30
C VAL A 284 -26.72 -1.89 16.82
N SER A 285 -26.07 -1.60 17.95
CA SER A 285 -26.03 -0.27 18.55
C SER A 285 -24.86 0.61 18.08
N ASP A 286 -23.82 0.04 17.47
CA ASP A 286 -22.59 0.77 17.07
C ASP A 286 -22.76 1.61 15.79
N PRO A 287 -22.90 2.95 15.88
CA PRO A 287 -23.30 3.82 14.76
C PRO A 287 -22.27 3.92 13.63
N ARG A 288 -21.09 3.33 13.81
CA ARG A 288 -20.01 3.32 12.82
C ARG A 288 -20.37 2.43 11.65
N MET A 289 -20.13 2.93 10.45
CA MET A 289 -20.30 2.18 9.22
C MET A 289 -19.17 1.14 9.04
N ALA A 290 -19.51 -0.03 8.50
CA ALA A 290 -18.62 -1.15 8.21
C ALA A 290 -18.73 -1.60 6.74
N ASP A 291 -17.76 -2.39 6.25
CA ASP A 291 -17.70 -2.82 4.85
C ASP A 291 -18.99 -3.55 4.39
N GLY A 292 -19.58 -4.38 5.28
CA GLY A 292 -20.84 -5.07 4.99
C GLY A 292 -22.04 -4.12 4.85
N ASP A 293 -22.01 -3.00 5.57
CA ASP A 293 -23.01 -1.95 5.48
C ASP A 293 -22.88 -1.20 4.15
N TYR A 294 -21.64 -0.88 3.76
CA TYR A 294 -21.32 -0.24 2.48
C TYR A 294 -21.85 -1.03 1.30
N ALA A 295 -21.58 -2.34 1.26
CA ALA A 295 -22.06 -3.21 0.18
C ALA A 295 -23.60 -3.18 0.04
N THR A 296 -24.30 -3.23 1.18
CA THR A 296 -25.77 -3.20 1.21
C THR A 296 -26.33 -1.85 0.77
N LEU A 297 -25.75 -0.75 1.25
CA LEU A 297 -26.17 0.60 0.91
C LEU A 297 -25.88 0.96 -0.56
N VAL A 298 -24.81 0.42 -1.15
CA VAL A 298 -24.55 0.56 -2.59
C VAL A 298 -25.65 -0.11 -3.43
N GLU A 299 -26.15 -1.29 -3.04
CA GLU A 299 -27.25 -1.94 -3.77
C GLU A 299 -28.52 -1.09 -3.81
N TRP A 300 -28.77 -0.38 -2.73
CA TRP A 300 -29.92 0.50 -2.57
C TRP A 300 -29.73 1.79 -3.34
N TYR A 301 -28.53 2.37 -3.29
CA TYR A 301 -28.15 3.54 -4.08
C TYR A 301 -28.31 3.28 -5.58
N LEU A 302 -27.87 2.11 -6.06
CA LEU A 302 -28.01 1.71 -7.46
C LEU A 302 -29.41 1.16 -7.78
N GLY A 303 -30.30 1.07 -6.79
CA GLY A 303 -31.63 0.47 -6.91
C GLY A 303 -32.70 1.35 -7.52
N PRO A 304 -33.81 0.73 -7.99
CA PRO A 304 -34.95 1.50 -8.48
C PRO A 304 -35.43 2.44 -7.36
N GLU A 305 -35.65 3.70 -7.71
CA GLU A 305 -36.12 4.74 -6.81
C GLU A 305 -37.52 4.41 -6.26
N ASP A 306 -37.58 3.59 -5.21
CA ASP A 306 -38.65 3.74 -4.25
C ASP A 306 -38.34 5.07 -3.57
N GLY A 307 -39.11 6.12 -3.86
CA GLY A 307 -38.85 7.52 -3.49
C GLY A 307 -38.81 7.84 -1.98
N SER A 308 -38.52 6.84 -1.14
CA SER A 308 -38.22 6.93 0.29
C SER A 308 -36.74 7.22 0.59
N VAL A 309 -35.81 6.95 -0.33
CA VAL A 309 -34.36 7.15 -0.11
C VAL A 309 -33.90 8.48 -0.69
N ASP A 310 -33.16 9.27 0.09
CA ASP A 310 -32.44 10.44 -0.43
C ASP A 310 -31.14 9.98 -1.10
N SER A 311 -31.19 9.79 -2.42
CA SER A 311 -30.07 9.27 -3.21
C SER A 311 -28.84 10.18 -3.18
N ALA A 312 -29.01 11.49 -3.03
CA ALA A 312 -27.89 12.44 -2.96
C ALA A 312 -27.16 12.34 -1.61
N GLN A 313 -27.91 12.25 -0.51
CA GLN A 313 -27.32 12.03 0.82
C GLN A 313 -26.68 10.65 0.94
N LEU A 314 -27.30 9.62 0.35
CA LEU A 314 -26.73 8.27 0.32
C LEU A 314 -25.42 8.24 -0.48
N ALA A 315 -25.38 8.85 -1.67
CA ALA A 315 -24.16 8.97 -2.46
C ALA A 315 -23.06 9.73 -1.70
N HIS A 316 -23.41 10.79 -0.98
CA HIS A 316 -22.46 11.55 -0.18
C HIS A 316 -21.87 10.71 0.95
N CYS A 317 -22.73 9.96 1.66
CA CYS A 317 -22.31 9.03 2.71
C CYS A 317 -21.38 7.94 2.19
N LEU A 318 -21.73 7.30 1.07
CA LEU A 318 -20.92 6.25 0.45
C LEU A 318 -19.55 6.79 0.03
N LYS A 319 -19.49 7.97 -0.59
CA LYS A 319 -18.22 8.63 -0.95
C LYS A 319 -17.37 8.98 0.27
N ALA A 320 -17.99 9.48 1.34
CA ALA A 320 -17.28 9.78 2.59
C ALA A 320 -16.71 8.52 3.24
N TYR A 321 -17.47 7.42 3.24
CA TYR A 321 -17.00 6.13 3.72
C TYR A 321 -15.84 5.59 2.86
N ALA A 322 -16.02 5.56 1.54
CA ALA A 322 -15.02 5.03 0.62
C ALA A 322 -13.68 5.76 0.73
N SER A 323 -13.69 7.05 1.03
CA SER A 323 -12.50 7.90 1.15
C SER A 323 -11.99 8.12 2.57
N ALA A 324 -12.62 7.53 3.59
CA ALA A 324 -12.36 7.82 5.01
C ALA A 324 -10.89 7.62 5.42
N ASP A 325 -10.23 6.62 4.84
CA ASP A 325 -8.83 6.29 5.15
C ASP A 325 -7.83 7.22 4.49
N LEU A 326 -8.20 7.96 3.44
CA LEU A 326 -7.26 8.80 2.70
C LEU A 326 -6.67 9.90 3.58
N GLY A 327 -7.49 10.54 4.43
CA GLY A 327 -7.02 11.58 5.35
C GLY A 327 -5.94 11.07 6.30
N LEU A 328 -6.23 9.94 6.96
CA LEU A 328 -5.28 9.25 7.84
C LEU A 328 -3.97 8.90 7.12
N LEU A 329 -4.06 8.28 5.94
CA LEU A 329 -2.88 7.86 5.19
C LEU A 329 -2.03 9.06 4.75
N ARG A 330 -2.66 10.15 4.29
CA ARG A 330 -1.96 11.39 3.92
C ARG A 330 -1.24 12.00 5.12
N GLU A 331 -1.90 12.07 6.27
CA GLU A 331 -1.30 12.65 7.47
C GLU A 331 -0.14 11.78 7.98
N LEU A 332 -0.28 10.45 7.98
CA LEU A 332 0.83 9.54 8.32
C LEU A 332 2.06 9.74 7.40
N VAL A 333 1.83 9.95 6.11
CA VAL A 333 2.89 10.30 5.15
C VAL A 333 3.49 11.67 5.47
N ALA A 334 2.67 12.69 5.70
CA ALA A 334 3.12 14.05 6.01
C ALA A 334 3.93 14.13 7.31
N HIS A 335 3.62 13.28 8.28
CA HIS A 335 4.38 13.11 9.52
C HIS A 335 5.69 12.30 9.35
N GLY A 336 6.05 11.90 8.12
CA GLY A 336 7.26 11.13 7.81
C GLY A 336 7.26 9.71 8.39
N THR A 337 6.08 9.24 8.83
CA THR A 337 5.94 7.93 9.49
C THR A 337 6.09 6.79 8.48
N MET A 338 5.70 7.06 7.23
CA MET A 338 5.78 6.14 6.11
C MET A 338 7.15 6.11 5.43
N ASP A 339 8.05 7.08 5.70
CA ASP A 339 9.40 7.15 5.10
C ASP A 339 10.30 5.95 5.47
N ARG A 340 9.84 5.16 6.44
CA ARG A 340 10.55 4.05 7.04
C ARG A 340 9.92 2.70 6.71
N LEU A 341 8.91 2.63 5.82
CA LEU A 341 8.09 1.43 5.59
C LEU A 341 8.38 0.76 4.25
N GLY A 342 8.90 -0.47 4.29
CA GLY A 342 9.35 -1.18 3.09
C GLY A 342 8.33 -1.11 1.96
N CYS A 343 8.78 -0.62 0.79
CA CYS A 343 7.94 -0.50 -0.38
C CYS A 343 8.21 -1.70 -1.30
N LEU A 344 7.24 -2.62 -1.41
CA LEU A 344 7.34 -3.77 -2.30
C LEU A 344 6.86 -3.41 -3.70
N ARG A 345 7.52 -3.92 -4.74
CA ARG A 345 6.97 -3.81 -6.09
C ARG A 345 5.80 -4.78 -6.25
N LEU A 346 4.68 -4.29 -6.78
CA LEU A 346 3.46 -5.09 -6.93
C LEU A 346 3.65 -6.32 -7.84
N SER A 347 4.65 -6.30 -8.73
CA SER A 347 4.94 -7.41 -9.65
C SER A 347 5.64 -8.63 -9.04
N GLU A 348 6.24 -8.54 -7.86
CA GLU A 348 7.17 -9.57 -7.36
C GLU A 348 6.52 -10.73 -6.59
N SER A 349 5.19 -10.80 -6.49
CA SER A 349 4.54 -11.90 -5.76
C SER A 349 3.33 -12.49 -6.48
N ARG A 350 3.55 -12.89 -7.74
CA ARG A 350 2.92 -14.12 -8.21
C ARG A 350 3.89 -15.27 -7.97
N LEU A 351 3.56 -16.10 -6.99
CA LEU A 351 4.08 -17.45 -6.66
C LEU A 351 4.46 -17.57 -5.17
N GLY A 352 3.48 -17.43 -4.30
CA GLY A 352 3.49 -18.04 -2.97
C GLY A 352 2.28 -18.97 -2.87
N GLY A 353 2.40 -20.15 -3.47
CA GLY A 353 1.57 -21.31 -3.14
C GLY A 353 2.31 -22.22 -2.17
#